data_AF-A0A1B6FZJ1-F1
#
_entry.id   AF-A0A1B6FZJ1-F1
#
_cell.length_a   1.000
_cell.length_b   1.000
_cell.length_c   1.000
_cell.angle_alpha   90.00
_cell.angle_beta   90.00
_cell.angle_gamma   90.00
#
_symmetry.space_group_name_H-M   'P 1'
#
loop_
_entity.id
_entity.type
_entity.pdbx_description
1 polymer ?
#
loop_
_entity_poly.entity_id
_entity_poly.type
_entity_poly.pdbx_seq_one_letter_code
_entity_poly.pdbx_strand_id
1 'polypeptide(L)'
;SQHHVDQLEMNVSSVELLQTSFPGKPVEEYRRQLGSFGVSGDLALQTVASLSGGQKSRVAFARMCMACPNFLVLDEPTNHLDIETIEALGKAINKYTGGVILVSHDERLIRMVCKELWVCGQGSVKSVEGGFDEYRRIVERELAEVATK
;
A
#
# COMPACT_ATOMS: atom_id res chain seq x y z
N SER A 1 10.05 0.80 -8.92
CA SER A 1 9.77 1.72 -10.02
C SER A 1 8.40 2.36 -9.81
N GLN A 2 8.36 3.68 -9.84
CA GLN A 2 7.22 4.54 -9.54
C GLN A 2 6.14 4.44 -10.63
N HIS A 3 5.36 3.34 -10.66
CA HIS A 3 4.33 3.17 -11.69
C HIS A 3 2.92 3.61 -11.27
N HIS A 4 2.61 3.73 -9.97
CA HIS A 4 1.22 4.00 -9.52
C HIS A 4 0.90 5.48 -9.22
N VAL A 5 1.84 6.25 -8.67
CA VAL A 5 1.63 7.68 -8.37
C VAL A 5 1.79 8.56 -9.62
N ASP A 6 2.66 8.16 -10.55
CA ASP A 6 2.90 8.88 -11.82
C ASP A 6 1.74 8.73 -12.81
N GLN A 7 0.75 7.87 -12.53
CA GLN A 7 -0.48 7.71 -13.31
C GLN A 7 -1.65 8.55 -12.78
N LEU A 8 -1.46 9.34 -11.73
CA LEU A 8 -2.53 10.21 -11.23
C LEU A 8 -2.55 11.50 -12.04
N GLU A 9 -3.69 11.83 -12.62
CA GLU A 9 -3.90 13.12 -13.28
C GLU A 9 -3.92 14.22 -12.20
N MET A 10 -2.90 15.08 -12.22
CA MET A 10 -2.62 16.02 -11.13
C MET A 10 -3.57 17.24 -11.13
N ASN A 11 -4.17 17.55 -12.28
CA ASN A 11 -4.96 18.77 -12.49
C ASN A 11 -6.45 18.62 -12.20
N VAL A 12 -6.89 17.44 -11.79
CA VAL A 12 -8.29 17.14 -11.44
C VAL A 12 -8.42 16.94 -9.93
N SER A 13 -9.63 17.06 -9.40
CA SER A 13 -9.92 16.69 -8.02
C SER A 13 -9.82 15.19 -7.79
N SER A 14 -9.67 14.75 -6.55
CA SER A 14 -9.62 13.31 -6.23
C SER A 14 -10.92 12.58 -6.62
N VAL A 15 -12.06 13.26 -6.52
CA VAL A 15 -13.37 12.74 -6.96
C VAL A 15 -13.43 12.62 -8.47
N GLU A 16 -13.03 13.66 -9.20
CA GLU A 16 -13.01 13.66 -10.66
C GLU A 16 -12.05 12.60 -11.20
N LEU A 17 -10.88 12.42 -10.56
CA LEU A 17 -9.93 11.38 -10.93
C LEU A 17 -10.58 9.97 -10.93
N LEU A 18 -11.37 9.67 -9.89
CA LEU A 18 -12.10 8.41 -9.79
C LEU A 18 -13.24 8.33 -10.80
N GLN A 19 -13.98 9.43 -11.02
CA GLN A 19 -15.05 9.49 -12.02
C GLN A 19 -14.54 9.22 -13.43
N THR A 20 -13.41 9.82 -13.81
CA THR A 20 -12.79 9.63 -15.12
C THR A 20 -12.25 8.21 -15.26
N SER A 21 -11.68 7.64 -14.18
CA SER A 21 -11.15 6.27 -14.19
C SER A 21 -12.26 5.19 -14.19
N PHE A 22 -13.40 5.45 -13.56
CA PHE A 22 -14.48 4.49 -13.34
C PHE A 22 -15.86 5.14 -13.57
N PRO A 23 -16.21 5.51 -14.81
CA PRO A 23 -17.44 6.24 -15.11
C PRO A 23 -18.69 5.40 -14.82
N GLY A 24 -19.81 6.07 -14.52
CA GLY A 24 -21.13 5.45 -14.37
C GLY A 24 -21.62 5.24 -12.93
N LYS A 25 -20.81 5.59 -11.91
CA LYS A 25 -21.22 5.57 -10.50
C LYS A 25 -21.61 6.96 -9.99
N PRO A 26 -22.50 7.06 -8.98
CA PRO A 26 -22.87 8.34 -8.38
C PRO A 26 -21.71 8.97 -7.61
N VAL A 27 -21.69 10.31 -7.52
CA VAL A 27 -20.62 11.08 -6.86
C VAL A 27 -20.35 10.61 -5.43
N GLU A 28 -21.42 10.32 -4.69
CA GLU A 28 -21.36 9.84 -3.31
C GLU A 28 -20.57 8.54 -3.16
N GLU A 29 -20.55 7.67 -4.16
CA GLU A 29 -19.79 6.43 -4.12
C GLU A 29 -18.28 6.68 -4.18
N TYR A 30 -17.82 7.61 -5.02
CA TYR A 30 -16.41 7.98 -5.06
C TYR A 30 -15.99 8.71 -3.78
N ARG A 31 -16.84 9.57 -3.23
CA ARG A 31 -16.58 10.23 -1.95
C ARG A 31 -16.49 9.23 -0.81
N ARG A 32 -17.38 8.22 -0.80
CA ARG A 32 -17.34 7.13 0.19
C ARG A 32 -16.06 6.30 0.07
N GLN A 33 -15.65 5.98 -1.15
CA GLN A 33 -14.41 5.27 -1.42
C GLN A 33 -13.19 6.07 -0.95
N LEU A 34 -13.06 7.34 -1.35
CA LEU A 34 -11.98 8.20 -0.87
C LEU A 34 -12.00 8.33 0.65
N GLY A 35 -13.19 8.48 1.23
CA GLY A 35 -13.42 8.58 2.67
C GLY A 35 -12.98 7.32 3.42
N SER A 36 -13.17 6.11 2.89
CA SER A 36 -12.70 4.89 3.55
C SER A 36 -11.17 4.84 3.67
N PHE A 37 -10.48 5.48 2.73
CA PHE A 37 -9.02 5.65 2.74
C PHE A 37 -8.57 6.92 3.47
N GLY A 38 -9.47 7.69 4.10
CA GLY A 38 -9.15 8.89 4.87
C GLY A 38 -8.98 10.17 4.05
N VAL A 39 -9.48 10.16 2.80
CA VAL A 39 -9.58 11.34 1.93
C VAL A 39 -11.04 11.78 1.90
N SER A 40 -11.46 12.58 2.88
CA SER A 40 -12.86 12.95 3.09
C SER A 40 -13.08 14.46 3.10
N GLY A 41 -14.35 14.89 2.95
CA GLY A 41 -14.72 16.30 2.99
C GLY A 41 -14.12 17.09 1.84
N ASP A 42 -13.59 18.28 2.15
CA ASP A 42 -12.99 19.18 1.17
C ASP A 42 -11.71 18.62 0.54
N LEU A 43 -11.01 17.72 1.25
CA LEU A 43 -9.79 17.10 0.75
C LEU A 43 -10.04 16.28 -0.52
N ALA A 44 -11.23 15.67 -0.64
CA ALA A 44 -11.62 14.92 -1.83
C ALA A 44 -11.90 15.83 -3.05
N LEU A 45 -12.24 17.10 -2.79
CA LEU A 45 -12.53 18.11 -3.82
C LEU A 45 -11.28 18.89 -4.24
N GLN A 46 -10.21 18.83 -3.46
CA GLN A 46 -8.94 19.44 -3.81
C GLN A 46 -8.28 18.73 -5.00
N THR A 47 -7.51 19.49 -5.78
CA THR A 47 -6.74 18.94 -6.89
C THR A 47 -5.67 17.99 -6.37
N VAL A 48 -5.44 16.90 -7.09
CA VAL A 48 -4.42 15.90 -6.69
C VAL A 48 -3.04 16.55 -6.57
N ALA A 49 -2.72 17.57 -7.37
CA ALA A 49 -1.48 18.34 -7.26
C ALA A 49 -1.25 18.94 -5.86
N SER A 50 -2.30 19.51 -5.25
CA SER A 50 -2.25 20.19 -3.94
C SER A 50 -2.13 19.25 -2.74
N LEU A 51 -2.34 17.95 -2.94
CA LEU A 51 -2.26 16.94 -1.90
C LEU A 51 -0.82 16.67 -1.46
N SER A 52 -0.62 16.37 -0.18
CA SER A 52 0.65 15.85 0.34
C SER A 52 0.96 14.47 -0.26
N GLY A 53 2.22 14.01 -0.17
CA GLY A 53 2.60 12.65 -0.61
C GLY A 53 1.73 11.56 0.04
N GLY A 54 1.40 11.74 1.32
CA GLY A 54 0.51 10.85 2.07
C GLY A 54 -0.92 10.82 1.60
N GLN A 55 -1.43 11.97 1.18
CA GLN A 55 -2.77 12.08 0.62
C GLN A 55 -2.82 11.52 -0.81
N LYS A 56 -1.81 11.79 -1.64
CA LYS A 56 -1.67 11.22 -3.00
C LYS A 56 -1.64 9.69 -2.98
N SER A 57 -0.89 9.10 -2.05
CA SER A 57 -0.82 7.65 -1.89
C SER A 57 -2.16 7.03 -1.49
N ARG A 58 -2.91 7.70 -0.60
CA ARG A 58 -4.28 7.27 -0.25
C ARG A 58 -5.25 7.37 -1.43
N VAL A 59 -5.14 8.40 -2.25
CA VAL A 59 -5.94 8.54 -3.48
C VAL A 59 -5.59 7.45 -4.49
N ALA A 60 -4.31 7.16 -4.70
CA ALA A 60 -3.87 6.06 -5.56
C ALA A 60 -4.45 4.72 -5.09
N PHE A 61 -4.38 4.45 -3.79
CA PHE A 61 -4.90 3.21 -3.22
C PHE A 61 -6.42 3.11 -3.32
N ALA A 62 -7.14 4.21 -3.05
CA ALA A 62 -8.58 4.29 -3.23
C ALA A 62 -9.01 3.99 -4.68
N ARG A 63 -8.25 4.51 -5.65
CA ARG A 63 -8.42 4.25 -7.08
C ARG A 63 -8.17 2.78 -7.43
N MET A 64 -7.10 2.18 -6.92
CA MET A 64 -6.82 0.75 -7.14
C MET A 64 -7.93 -0.15 -6.58
N CYS A 65 -8.42 0.16 -5.38
CA CYS A 65 -9.48 -0.62 -4.73
C CYS A 65 -10.88 -0.37 -5.33
N MET A 66 -11.05 0.65 -6.19
CA MET A 66 -12.35 0.98 -6.81
C MET A 66 -12.84 -0.13 -7.75
N ALA A 67 -11.91 -0.88 -8.34
CA ALA A 67 -12.20 -2.06 -9.17
C ALA A 67 -12.67 -3.28 -8.36
N CYS A 68 -12.72 -3.18 -7.02
CA CYS A 68 -12.99 -4.28 -6.09
C CYS A 68 -12.22 -5.57 -6.41
N PRO A 69 -10.87 -5.52 -6.50
CA PRO A 69 -10.11 -6.72 -6.79
C PRO A 69 -10.27 -7.79 -5.69
N ASN A 70 -10.10 -9.06 -6.04
CA ASN A 70 -10.00 -10.12 -5.02
C ASN A 70 -8.61 -10.15 -4.37
N PHE A 71 -7.57 -9.81 -5.15
CA PHE A 71 -6.17 -9.80 -4.72
C PHE A 71 -5.48 -8.51 -5.14
N LEU A 72 -4.66 -7.98 -4.25
CA LEU A 72 -3.80 -6.84 -4.48
C LEU A 72 -2.34 -7.28 -4.34
N VAL A 73 -1.52 -7.03 -5.36
CA VAL A 73 -0.07 -7.29 -5.31
C VAL A 73 0.64 -5.95 -5.26
N LEU A 74 1.40 -5.73 -4.19
CA LEU A 74 2.13 -4.49 -3.94
C LEU A 74 3.62 -4.81 -3.89
N ASP A 75 4.35 -4.29 -4.87
CA ASP A 75 5.81 -4.44 -4.96
C ASP A 75 6.50 -3.14 -4.54
N GLU A 76 7.17 -3.18 -3.40
CA GLU A 76 7.88 -2.07 -2.77
C GLU A 76 7.07 -0.77 -2.70
N PRO A 77 5.87 -0.78 -2.06
CA PRO A 77 4.97 0.35 -2.11
C PRO A 77 5.42 1.52 -1.21
N THR A 78 6.43 1.33 -0.36
CA THR A 78 6.99 2.37 0.53
C THR A 78 8.06 3.24 -0.11
N ASN A 79 8.49 2.93 -1.34
CA ASN A 79 9.51 3.71 -2.02
C ASN A 79 9.10 5.19 -2.12
N HIS A 80 9.99 6.08 -1.65
CA HIS A 80 9.80 7.53 -1.65
C HIS A 80 8.61 8.03 -0.81
N LEU A 81 8.08 7.20 0.09
CA LEU A 81 7.05 7.59 1.05
C LEU A 81 7.67 8.11 2.35
N ASP A 82 7.10 9.17 2.90
CA ASP A 82 7.40 9.59 4.28
C ASP A 82 6.70 8.67 5.29
N ILE A 83 7.08 8.80 6.57
CA ILE A 83 6.58 7.94 7.65
C ILE A 83 5.06 8.05 7.79
N GLU A 84 4.49 9.25 7.67
CA GLU A 84 3.04 9.46 7.76
C GLU A 84 2.30 8.74 6.63
N THR A 85 2.89 8.74 5.43
CA THR A 85 2.34 8.08 4.25
C THR A 85 2.39 6.57 4.39
N ILE A 86 3.46 6.01 4.97
CA ILE A 86 3.58 4.58 5.25
C ILE A 86 2.50 4.14 6.24
N GLU A 87 2.25 4.91 7.31
CA GLU A 87 1.16 4.59 8.23
C GLU A 87 -0.22 4.66 7.57
N ALA A 88 -0.43 5.66 6.71
CA ALA A 88 -1.67 5.81 5.97
C ALA A 88 -1.90 4.62 5.03
N LEU A 89 -0.85 4.16 4.35
CA LEU A 89 -0.87 2.98 3.50
C LEU A 89 -1.16 1.71 4.31
N GLY A 90 -0.52 1.52 5.46
CA GLY A 90 -0.77 0.37 6.32
C GLY A 90 -2.21 0.33 6.85
N LYS A 91 -2.77 1.48 7.25
CA LYS A 91 -4.19 1.61 7.62
C LYS A 91 -5.13 1.32 6.43
N ALA A 92 -4.76 1.74 5.22
CA ALA A 92 -5.53 1.46 4.01
C ALA A 92 -5.55 -0.04 3.67
N ILE A 93 -4.40 -0.70 3.72
CA ILE A 93 -4.26 -2.15 3.50
C ILE A 93 -5.08 -2.93 4.52
N ASN A 94 -5.02 -2.55 5.81
CA ASN A 94 -5.78 -3.24 6.86
C ASN A 94 -7.30 -3.11 6.74
N LYS A 95 -7.81 -2.08 6.06
CA LYS A 95 -9.24 -1.92 5.77
C LYS A 95 -9.70 -2.67 4.52
N TYR A 96 -8.76 -3.08 3.67
CA TYR A 96 -9.08 -3.79 2.45
C TYR A 96 -9.53 -5.21 2.77
N THR A 97 -10.65 -5.63 2.19
CA THR A 97 -11.30 -6.92 2.48
C THR A 97 -10.81 -8.07 1.59
N GLY A 98 -10.06 -7.77 0.52
CA GLY A 98 -9.44 -8.77 -0.34
C GLY A 98 -8.10 -9.28 0.19
N GLY A 99 -7.49 -10.22 -0.52
CA GLY A 99 -6.14 -10.69 -0.24
C GLY A 99 -5.09 -9.67 -0.65
N VAL A 100 -4.01 -9.52 0.13
CA VAL A 100 -2.90 -8.64 -0.19
C VAL A 100 -1.59 -9.42 -0.15
N ILE A 101 -0.85 -9.36 -1.24
CA ILE A 101 0.53 -9.84 -1.33
C ILE A 101 1.42 -8.60 -1.34
N LEU A 102 2.29 -8.50 -0.34
CA LEU A 102 3.16 -7.34 -0.13
C LEU A 102 4.62 -7.78 -0.18
N VAL A 103 5.38 -7.14 -1.06
CA VAL A 103 6.85 -7.15 -1.05
C VAL A 103 7.29 -5.78 -0.54
N SER A 104 8.06 -5.75 0.55
CA SER A 104 8.51 -4.52 1.18
C SER A 104 9.80 -4.79 1.94
N HIS A 105 10.71 -3.82 1.96
CA HIS A 105 11.85 -3.78 2.89
C HIS A 105 11.56 -2.96 4.16
N ASP A 106 10.43 -2.26 4.22
CA ASP A 106 10.05 -1.45 5.38
C ASP A 106 9.47 -2.30 6.52
N GLU A 107 10.20 -2.41 7.63
CA GLU A 107 9.79 -3.17 8.82
C GLU A 107 8.47 -2.68 9.42
N ARG A 108 8.23 -1.36 9.44
CA ARG A 108 7.02 -0.80 10.08
C ARG A 108 5.79 -1.19 9.29
N LEU A 109 5.84 -1.08 7.97
CA LEU A 109 4.73 -1.51 7.12
C LEU A 109 4.47 -3.00 7.29
N ILE A 110 5.52 -3.83 7.20
CA ILE A 110 5.39 -5.29 7.35
C ILE A 110 4.74 -5.63 8.69
N ARG A 111 5.22 -5.07 9.80
CA ARG A 111 4.63 -5.31 11.12
C ARG A 111 3.19 -4.82 11.24
N MET A 112 2.82 -3.78 10.51
CA MET A 112 1.47 -3.20 10.58
C MET A 112 0.42 -4.03 9.84
N VAL A 113 0.79 -4.70 8.74
CA VAL A 113 -0.19 -5.34 7.84
C VAL A 113 0.00 -6.84 7.64
N CYS A 114 1.21 -7.35 7.85
CA CYS A 114 1.57 -8.72 7.50
C CYS A 114 1.06 -9.68 8.57
N LYS A 115 0.20 -10.62 8.16
CA LYS A 115 -0.31 -11.72 9.00
C LYS A 115 0.55 -12.97 8.89
N GLU A 116 1.12 -13.20 7.72
CA GLU A 116 1.95 -14.36 7.39
C GLU A 116 3.17 -13.89 6.60
N LEU A 117 4.37 -14.28 7.02
CA LEU A 117 5.61 -13.91 6.36
C LEU A 117 6.13 -15.10 5.55
N TRP A 118 6.45 -14.84 4.28
CA TRP A 118 6.95 -15.84 3.35
C TRP A 118 8.32 -15.43 2.84
N VAL A 119 9.30 -16.33 2.92
CA VAL A 119 10.68 -16.09 2.47
C VAL A 119 10.91 -16.89 1.20
N CYS A 120 11.30 -16.18 0.13
CA CYS A 120 11.70 -16.77 -1.13
C CYS A 120 13.23 -16.87 -1.19
N GLY A 121 13.76 -18.08 -1.33
CA GLY A 121 15.20 -18.33 -1.38
C GLY A 121 15.53 -19.79 -1.69
N GLN A 122 16.74 -20.03 -2.21
CA GLN A 122 17.23 -21.38 -2.53
C GLN A 122 16.28 -22.19 -3.45
N GLY A 123 15.60 -21.52 -4.38
CA GLY A 123 14.64 -22.15 -5.29
C GLY A 123 13.32 -22.59 -4.64
N SER A 124 13.03 -22.16 -3.41
CA SER A 124 11.79 -22.49 -2.68
C SER A 124 11.19 -21.25 -2.02
N VAL A 125 9.92 -21.34 -1.64
CA VAL A 125 9.24 -20.33 -0.80
C VAL A 125 8.76 -21.03 0.46
N LYS A 126 9.11 -20.50 1.63
CA LYS A 126 8.76 -21.06 2.94
C LYS A 126 8.06 -20.02 3.80
N SER A 127 7.00 -20.43 4.48
CA SER A 127 6.37 -19.62 5.52
C SER A 127 7.23 -19.59 6.77
N VAL A 128 7.37 -18.41 7.38
CA VAL A 128 8.08 -18.22 8.65
C VAL A 128 7.05 -18.09 9.76
N GLU A 129 6.96 -19.11 10.60
CA GLU A 129 6.16 -19.08 11.83
C GLU A 129 6.85 -18.17 12.86
N GLY A 130 6.08 -17.38 13.61
CA GLY A 130 6.63 -16.40 14.56
C GLY A 130 6.88 -14.99 13.97
N GLY A 131 6.53 -14.77 12.70
CA GLY A 131 6.48 -13.45 12.09
C GLY A 131 7.85 -12.80 11.88
N PHE A 132 7.88 -11.47 11.88
CA PHE A 132 9.08 -10.70 11.52
C PHE A 132 10.26 -10.89 12.50
N ASP A 133 9.97 -11.08 13.79
CA ASP A 133 11.03 -11.27 14.80
C ASP A 133 11.74 -12.62 14.68
N GLU A 134 11.02 -13.68 14.27
CA GLU A 134 11.66 -14.94 13.93
C GLU A 134 12.50 -14.80 12.66
N TYR A 135 11.96 -14.14 11.63
CA TYR A 135 12.70 -13.89 10.39
C TYR A 135 14.01 -13.13 10.65
N ARG A 136 13.99 -12.07 11.47
CA ARG A 136 15.19 -11.34 11.87
C ARG A 136 16.23 -12.26 12.52
N ARG A 137 15.81 -13.12 13.45
CA ARG A 137 16.71 -14.06 14.13
C ARG A 137 17.30 -15.11 13.18
N ILE A 138 16.52 -15.58 12.21
CA ILE A 138 17.02 -16.50 11.16
C ILE A 138 18.12 -15.82 10.35
N VAL A 139 17.87 -14.60 9.86
CA VAL A 139 18.83 -13.83 9.05
C VAL A 139 20.11 -13.52 9.85
N GLU A 140 19.98 -13.12 11.11
CA GLU A 140 21.13 -12.86 11.99
C GLU A 140 22.02 -14.11 12.17
N ARG A 141 21.41 -15.29 12.33
CA ARG A 141 22.14 -16.56 12.46
C ARG A 141 22.88 -16.92 11.16
N GLU A 142 22.20 -16.80 10.02
CA GLU A 142 22.80 -17.08 8.72
C GLU A 142 24.00 -16.16 8.42
N LEU A 143 23.87 -14.86 8.74
CA LEU A 143 24.97 -13.89 8.57
C LEU A 143 26.17 -14.22 9.47
N ALA A 144 25.93 -14.64 10.72
CA ALA A 144 27.00 -15.03 11.64
C ALA A 144 27.74 -16.29 11.16
N GLU A 145 27.03 -17.30 10.66
CA GLU A 145 27.64 -18.53 10.12
C GLU A 145 28.50 -18.27 8.88
N VAL A 146 28.09 -17.33 8.01
CA VAL A 146 28.89 -16.92 6.85
C VAL A 146 30.14 -16.15 7.27
N ALA A 147 30.05 -15.27 8.28
CA ALA A 147 31.20 -14.50 8.76
C ALA A 147 32.26 -15.35 9.50
N THR A 148 31.91 -16.57 9.91
CA THR A 148 32.82 -17.51 10.58
C THR A 148 33.52 -18.47 9.61
N LYS A 149 33.16 -18.43 8.32
CA LYS A 149 33.81 -19.18 7.22
C LYS A 149 34.77 -18.28 6.44
#